data_AF-A0A9J6GUC4-F1
#
_entry.id   AF-A0A9J6GUC4-F1
#
_cell.length_a   1.000
_cell.length_b   1.000
_cell.length_c   1.000
_cell.angle_alpha   90.00
_cell.angle_beta   90.00
_cell.angle_gamma   90.00
#
_symmetry.space_group_name_H-M   'P 1'
#
loop_
_entity.id
_entity.type
_entity.pdbx_description
1 polymer ?
#
loop_
_entity_poly.entity_id
_entity_poly.type
_entity_poly.pdbx_seq_one_letter_code
_entity_poly.pdbx_strand_id
1 'polypeptide(L)'
;MYCAYATIPEYVALRDPERGSWFFSAVYDVFSLHAATTDLEGLMKKVTSQVMQHCTPDNTMQTTNTETYGWRKQLYFNPGNARIENAKCIPSSPKRIRRDIIQ
;
A
#
# COMPACT_ATOMS: atom_id res chain seq x y z
N MET A 1 1.78 -1.57 -16.70
CA MET A 1 2.52 -1.61 -15.42
C MET A 1 2.29 -0.31 -14.68
N TYR A 2 2.09 -0.37 -13.37
CA TYR A 2 1.87 0.80 -12.51
C TYR A 2 2.91 0.74 -11.39
N CYS A 3 3.82 1.70 -11.35
CA CYS A 3 4.91 1.77 -10.39
C CYS A 3 4.68 2.97 -9.47
N ALA A 4 4.44 2.72 -8.20
CA ALA A 4 4.31 3.77 -7.19
C ALA A 4 5.57 3.78 -6.32
N TYR A 5 6.20 4.94 -6.22
CA TYR A 5 7.38 5.19 -5.41
C TYR A 5 7.02 6.06 -4.22
N ALA A 6 7.60 5.72 -3.07
CA ALA A 6 7.42 6.51 -1.85
C ALA A 6 7.93 7.95 -2.01
N THR A 7 8.97 8.14 -2.83
CA THR A 7 9.59 9.44 -3.10
C THR A 7 9.88 9.63 -4.57
N ILE A 8 10.09 10.89 -4.95
CA ILE A 8 10.79 11.23 -6.20
C ILE A 8 12.25 10.74 -6.14
N PRO A 9 12.88 10.48 -7.31
CA PRO A 9 14.30 10.10 -7.37
C PRO A 9 15.16 11.11 -6.61
N GLU A 10 16.23 10.65 -5.99
CA GLU A 10 17.18 11.46 -5.19
C GLU A 10 16.68 11.91 -3.81
N TYR A 11 15.43 11.59 -3.43
CA TYR A 11 14.88 11.92 -2.11
C TYR A 11 14.68 10.69 -1.23
N VAL A 12 14.77 10.91 0.09
CA VAL A 12 14.69 9.84 1.10
C VAL A 12 13.25 9.60 1.53
N ALA A 13 12.84 8.33 1.54
CA ALA A 13 11.55 7.93 2.08
C ALA A 13 11.56 7.98 3.61
N LEU A 14 10.68 8.79 4.20
CA LEU A 14 10.59 8.97 5.64
C LEU A 14 9.85 7.79 6.30
N ARG A 15 10.24 7.54 7.55
CA ARG A 15 9.69 6.46 8.37
C ARG A 15 9.52 6.94 9.80
N ASP A 16 8.33 6.68 10.33
CA ASP A 16 8.04 6.78 11.75
C ASP A 16 8.48 5.47 12.45
N PRO A 17 9.20 5.53 13.59
CA PRO A 17 9.56 4.36 14.37
C PRO A 17 8.36 3.51 14.81
N GLU A 18 7.23 4.14 15.15
CA GLU A 18 6.04 3.46 15.69
C GLU A 18 5.07 3.04 14.59
N ARG A 19 4.77 3.94 13.65
CA ARG A 19 3.80 3.68 12.57
C ARG A 19 4.38 2.99 11.34
N GLY A 20 5.70 3.06 11.16
CA GLY A 20 6.37 2.56 9.96
C GLY A 20 6.51 3.63 8.87
N SER A 21 6.71 3.20 7.62
CA SER A 21 6.93 4.14 6.51
C SER A 21 5.69 4.99 6.29
N TRP A 22 5.86 6.31 6.13
CA TRP A 22 4.76 7.23 5.89
C TRP A 22 3.96 6.84 4.65
N PHE A 23 4.66 6.49 3.58
CA PHE A 23 4.04 6.03 2.35
C PHE A 23 3.21 4.76 2.55
N PHE A 24 3.81 3.72 3.15
CA PHE A 24 3.13 2.43 3.26
C PHE A 24 1.97 2.46 4.26
N SER A 25 2.09 3.22 5.35
CA SER A 25 0.99 3.46 6.29
C SER A 25 -0.19 4.11 5.56
N ALA A 26 0.06 5.17 4.79
CA ALA A 26 -0.98 5.84 4.01
C ALA A 26 -1.62 4.92 2.95
N VAL A 27 -0.83 4.07 2.29
CA VAL A 27 -1.35 3.04 1.37
C VAL A 27 -2.30 2.11 2.09
N TYR A 28 -1.91 1.58 3.25
CA TYR A 28 -2.76 0.67 4.03
C TYR A 28 -4.07 1.34 4.43
N ASP A 29 -4.01 2.55 4.99
CA ASP A 29 -5.18 3.28 5.48
C ASP A 29 -6.16 3.59 4.34
N VAL A 30 -5.66 4.14 3.22
CA VAL A 30 -6.50 4.49 2.06
C VAL A 30 -7.11 3.24 1.41
N PHE A 31 -6.33 2.18 1.24
CA PHE A 31 -6.82 0.97 0.57
C PHE A 31 -7.85 0.25 1.43
N SER A 32 -7.64 0.17 2.75
CA SER A 32 -8.60 -0.46 3.65
C SER A 32 -9.97 0.23 3.63
N LEU A 33 -10.01 1.55 3.47
CA LEU A 33 -11.22 2.35 3.49
C LEU A 33 -11.90 2.52 2.13
N HIS A 34 -11.13 2.57 1.04
CA HIS A 34 -11.62 3.03 -0.26
C HIS A 34 -11.46 2.02 -1.41
N ALA A 35 -10.78 0.90 -1.22
CA ALA A 35 -10.55 -0.07 -2.30
C ALA A 35 -11.82 -0.72 -2.85
N ALA A 36 -12.93 -0.67 -2.09
CA ALA A 36 -14.23 -1.16 -2.52
C ALA A 36 -14.93 -0.25 -3.54
N THR A 37 -14.67 1.05 -3.51
CA THR A 37 -15.45 2.04 -4.26
C THR A 37 -14.62 2.84 -5.26
N THR A 38 -13.30 2.87 -5.09
CA THR A 38 -12.41 3.75 -5.86
C THR A 38 -11.43 2.93 -6.69
N ASP A 39 -11.08 3.44 -7.87
CA ASP A 39 -10.06 2.87 -8.74
C ASP A 39 -8.64 3.15 -8.22
N LEU A 40 -7.64 2.42 -8.72
CA LEU A 40 -6.24 2.55 -8.29
C LEU A 40 -5.69 3.97 -8.42
N GLU A 41 -5.99 4.71 -9.48
CA GLU A 41 -5.46 6.07 -9.63
C GLU A 41 -6.08 7.01 -8.60
N GLY A 42 -7.39 6.89 -8.36
CA GLY A 42 -8.08 7.61 -7.29
C GLY A 42 -7.55 7.28 -5.90
N LEU A 43 -7.26 6.00 -5.64
CA LEU A 43 -6.64 5.56 -4.39
C LEU A 43 -5.26 6.18 -4.21
N MET A 44 -4.40 6.09 -5.21
CA MET A 44 -3.03 6.62 -5.09
C MET A 44 -3.01 8.14 -4.98
N LYS A 45 -3.94 8.88 -5.59
CA LYS A 45 -4.10 10.33 -5.35
C LYS A 45 -4.43 10.64 -3.89
N LYS A 46 -5.28 9.83 -3.25
CA LYS A 46 -5.58 9.97 -1.82
C LYS A 46 -4.37 9.63 -0.95
N VAL A 47 -3.60 8.61 -1.31
CA VAL A 47 -2.34 8.26 -0.64
C VAL A 47 -1.36 9.45 -0.70
N THR A 48 -1.14 10.02 -1.88
CA THR A 48 -0.29 11.22 -2.04
C THR A 48 -0.78 12.35 -1.14
N SER A 49 -2.08 12.61 -1.11
CA SER A 49 -2.66 13.66 -0.26
C SER A 49 -2.45 13.41 1.23
N GLN A 50 -2.52 12.16 1.70
CA GLN A 50 -2.21 11.82 3.10
C GLN A 50 -0.72 11.99 3.40
N VAL A 51 0.17 11.52 2.51
CA VAL A 51 1.62 11.64 2.72
C VAL A 51 2.04 13.12 2.78
N MET A 52 1.46 13.98 1.95
CA MET A 52 1.73 15.42 1.95
C MET A 52 1.24 16.16 3.21
N GLN A 53 0.32 15.57 3.98
CA GLN A 53 -0.13 16.15 5.27
C GLN A 53 0.88 15.88 6.39
N HIS A 54 1.77 14.89 6.22
CA HIS A 54 2.82 14.63 7.19
C HIS A 54 3.93 15.66 7.09
N CYS A 55 4.38 16.13 8.25
CA CYS A 55 5.50 17.04 8.39
C CYS A 55 6.32 16.60 9.61
N THR A 56 7.63 16.50 9.44
CA THR A 56 8.55 16.20 10.54
C THR A 56 8.70 17.46 11.40
N PRO A 57 9.09 17.36 12.69
CA PRO A 57 9.45 18.53 13.49
C PRO A 57 10.48 19.47 12.83
N ASP A 58 11.35 18.92 11.99
CA ASP A 58 12.35 19.66 11.21
C ASP A 58 11.79 20.29 9.92
N ASN A 59 10.47 20.34 9.76
CA ASN A 59 9.75 20.81 8.57
C ASN A 59 10.10 20.07 7.26
N THR A 60 10.59 18.83 7.36
CA THR A 60 10.80 17.99 6.18
C THR A 60 9.49 17.35 5.74
N MET A 61 9.27 17.33 4.43
CA MET A 61 8.07 16.80 3.80
C MET A 61 8.45 15.69 2.82
N GLN A 62 7.47 14.85 2.48
CA GLN A 62 7.64 13.77 1.53
C GLN A 62 6.62 13.90 0.39
N THR A 63 7.09 13.72 -0.85
CA THR A 63 6.24 13.70 -2.04
C THR A 63 6.40 12.38 -2.76
N THR A 64 5.30 11.68 -3.00
CA THR A 64 5.27 10.38 -3.69
C THR A 64 5.31 10.57 -5.20
N ASN A 65 5.95 9.62 -5.91
CA ASN A 65 5.96 9.60 -7.38
C ASN A 65 5.19 8.38 -7.90
N THR A 66 4.56 8.50 -9.05
CA THR A 66 3.84 7.39 -9.70
C THR A 66 4.14 7.41 -11.19
N GLU A 67 4.60 6.28 -11.71
CA GLU A 67 4.90 6.05 -13.11
C GLU A 67 3.97 5.00 -13.68
N THR A 68 3.35 5.29 -14.83
CA THR A 68 2.42 4.38 -15.49
C THR A 68 2.93 4.04 -16.90
N TYR A 69 2.98 2.75 -17.21
CA TYR A 69 3.46 2.25 -18.49
C TYR A 69 2.37 1.42 -19.15
N GLY A 70 1.78 1.94 -20.23
CA GLY A 70 0.69 1.27 -20.95
C GLY A 70 -0.58 1.06 -20.12
N TRP A 71 -0.79 1.89 -19.08
CA TRP A 71 -2.00 1.86 -18.27
C TRP A 71 -3.15 2.53 -19.03
N ARG A 72 -4.16 1.75 -19.44
CA ARG A 72 -5.25 2.22 -20.32
C ARG A 72 -6.65 2.03 -19.74
N LYS A 73 -6.77 1.23 -18.69
CA LYS A 73 -8.05 0.86 -18.07
C LYS A 73 -7.98 1.15 -16.58
N GLN A 74 -9.13 1.50 -16.01
CA GLN A 74 -9.27 1.65 -14.57
C GLN A 74 -9.19 0.29 -13.88
N LEU A 75 -8.46 0.22 -12.77
CA LEU A 75 -8.34 -0.98 -11.95
C LEU A 75 -9.13 -0.76 -10.66
N TYR A 76 -10.16 -1.58 -10.44
CA TYR A 76 -10.88 -1.67 -9.18
C TYR A 76 -10.51 -2.96 -8.46
N PHE A 77 -10.31 -2.90 -7.15
CA PHE A 77 -9.92 -4.06 -6.36
C PHE A 77 -11.09 -5.01 -6.08
N ASN A 78 -12.32 -4.48 -5.99
CA ASN A 78 -13.52 -5.25 -5.70
C ASN A 78 -13.36 -6.23 -4.51
N PRO A 79 -12.86 -5.79 -3.35
CA PRO A 79 -12.75 -6.63 -2.16
C PRO A 79 -14.13 -7.19 -1.79
N GLY A 80 -14.20 -8.49 -1.52
CA GLY A 80 -15.46 -9.16 -1.14
C GLY A 80 -16.34 -9.66 -2.31
N ASN A 81 -16.04 -9.26 -3.56
CA ASN A 81 -16.75 -9.75 -4.75
C ASN A 81 -16.21 -11.08 -5.30
N ALA A 82 -15.53 -11.88 -4.46
CA ALA A 82 -15.28 -13.26 -4.82
C ALA A 82 -16.65 -13.92 -5.00
N ARG A 83 -16.94 -14.39 -6.22
CA ARG A 83 -18.12 -15.20 -6.51
C ARG A 83 -17.98 -16.48 -5.68
N ILE A 84 -18.49 -16.48 -4.45
CA ILE A 84 -18.55 -17.65 -3.57
C ILE A 84 -19.64 -18.55 -4.14
N GLU A 85 -19.37 -19.19 -5.27
CA GLU A 85 -20.10 -20.39 -5.65
C GLU A 85 -19.37 -21.66 -5.21
N ASN A 86 -18.05 -21.65 -4.93
CA ASN A 86 -17.32 -22.81 -4.35
C ASN A 86 -15.89 -22.50 -3.83
N ALA A 87 -15.57 -21.26 -3.45
CA ALA A 87 -14.23 -20.94 -2.96
C ALA A 87 -14.08 -21.37 -1.49
N LYS A 88 -13.61 -22.61 -1.25
CA LYS A 88 -13.03 -23.00 0.04
C LYS A 88 -11.96 -21.95 0.39
N CYS A 89 -12.12 -21.25 1.51
CA CYS A 89 -11.06 -20.45 2.10
C CYS A 89 -9.82 -21.34 2.22
N ILE A 90 -8.80 -21.08 1.40
CA ILE A 90 -7.49 -21.72 1.57
C ILE A 90 -6.95 -21.12 2.87
N PRO A 91 -6.76 -21.93 3.94
CA PRO A 91 -6.19 -21.40 5.16
C PRO A 91 -4.82 -20.80 4.82
N SER A 92 -4.58 -19.59 5.29
CA SER A 92 -3.29 -18.93 5.18
C SER A 92 -2.18 -19.89 5.61
N SER A 93 -1.13 -19.95 4.80
CA SER A 93 -0.01 -20.90 4.88
C SER A 93 0.36 -21.23 6.34
N PRO A 94 0.56 -22.51 6.70
CA PRO A 94 0.90 -22.86 8.08
C PRO A 94 2.21 -22.17 8.47
N LYS A 95 2.20 -21.49 9.64
CA LYS A 95 3.40 -20.88 10.21
C LYS A 95 4.49 -21.94 10.30
N ARG A 96 5.59 -21.72 9.57
CA ARG A 96 6.77 -22.61 9.55
C ARG A 96 7.36 -22.65 10.96
N ILE A 97 7.05 -23.70 11.71
CA ILE A 97 7.67 -23.99 13.02
C ILE A 97 9.15 -24.25 12.74
N ARG A 98 10.03 -23.36 13.19
CA ARG A 98 11.47 -23.64 13.22
C ARG A 98 11.70 -24.79 14.19
N ARG A 99 12.10 -25.95 13.67
CA ARG A 99 12.69 -27.02 14.47
C ARG A 99 14.17 -26.70 14.64
N ASP A 100 14.47 -25.87 15.61
CA ASP A 100 15.83 -25.79 16.15
C ASP A 100 15.78 -26.36 17.57
N ILE A 101 16.78 -27.18 17.91
CA ILE A 101 17.07 -27.84 19.20
C ILE A 101 16.54 -29.28 19.32
N ILE A 102 17.29 -30.25 18.78
CA ILE A 102 17.77 -31.44 19.52
C ILE A 102 19.16 -31.80 18.96
N GLN A 103 20.21 -31.47 19.70
CA GLN A 103 21.43 -32.29 19.86
C GLN A 103 21.88 -32.14 21.31
#